data_AF-B3T8R9-F1
#
_entry.id   AF-B3T8R9-F1
#
_cell.length_a   1.000
_cell.length_b   1.000
_cell.length_c   1.000
_cell.angle_alpha   90.00
_cell.angle_beta   90.00
_cell.angle_gamma   90.00
#
_symmetry.space_group_name_H-M   'P 1'
#
loop_
_entity.id
_entity.type
_entity.pdbx_description
1 polymer ?
#
loop_
_entity_poly.entity_id
_entity_poly.type
_entity_poly.pdbx_seq_one_letter_code
_entity_poly.pdbx_strand_id
1 'polypeptide(L)'
;MEFFLEIILNLVGLLVGLVIGTISYIGFKNTGSPTLFRISIAFFAIGIGFGILATGFILDDFIFKTGDINRGISTLGVASQTVGYWFIAFSHTIKTFFPKSRYFRSIGVIPLFFVSFNYIENILRAVSFILLVYGAIETLISYIEGRKKTTLFVAIGLGLLGFGEFIGWYSFVFPETILYVFSILIKIGGLISVGIPVSKIPFRKISFDENL
;
A
#
# COMPACT_ATOMS: atom_id res chain seq x y z
N MET A 1 -9.68 10.86 -21.73
CA MET A 1 -8.24 11.02 -21.38
C MET A 1 -7.91 10.49 -19.99
N GLU A 2 -8.85 10.53 -19.03
CA GLU A 2 -8.63 10.06 -17.65
C GLU A 2 -8.45 8.53 -17.57
N PHE A 3 -9.31 7.74 -18.23
CA PHE A 3 -9.20 6.27 -18.27
C PHE A 3 -7.83 5.75 -18.75
N PHE A 4 -7.29 6.33 -19.82
CA PHE A 4 -5.97 5.94 -20.35
C PHE A 4 -4.84 6.22 -19.34
N LEU A 5 -4.94 7.35 -18.64
CA LEU A 5 -3.98 7.72 -17.60
C LEU A 5 -4.09 6.81 -16.38
N GLU A 6 -5.30 6.42 -15.98
CA GLU A 6 -5.53 5.45 -14.90
C GLU A 6 -4.97 4.07 -15.22
N ILE A 7 -5.10 3.60 -16.47
CA ILE A 7 -4.49 2.35 -16.93
C ILE A 7 -2.97 2.44 -16.80
N ILE A 8 -2.35 3.51 -17.32
CA ILE A 8 -0.90 3.71 -17.24
C ILE A 8 -0.45 3.75 -15.78
N LEU A 9 -1.12 4.50 -14.93
CA LEU A 9 -0.74 4.63 -13.53
C LEU A 9 -0.87 3.31 -12.77
N ASN A 10 -1.94 2.54 -13.00
CA ASN A 10 -2.07 1.21 -12.39
C ASN A 10 -0.99 0.24 -12.91
N LEU A 11 -0.60 0.31 -14.19
CA LEU A 11 0.54 -0.46 -14.71
C LEU A 11 1.88 -0.05 -14.09
N VAL A 12 2.10 1.26 -13.85
CA VAL A 12 3.27 1.73 -13.10
C VAL A 12 3.25 1.21 -11.67
N GLY A 13 2.09 1.24 -11.01
CA GLY A 13 1.91 0.67 -9.67
C GLY A 13 2.23 -0.83 -9.60
N LEU A 14 1.78 -1.60 -10.59
CA LEU A 14 2.13 -3.01 -10.77
C LEU A 14 3.65 -3.18 -10.90
N LEU A 15 4.29 -2.42 -11.78
CA LEU A 15 5.74 -2.51 -12.04
C LEU A 15 6.55 -2.20 -10.77
N VAL A 16 6.21 -1.11 -10.07
CA VAL A 16 6.85 -0.72 -8.81
C VAL A 16 6.68 -1.82 -7.74
N GLY A 17 5.48 -2.35 -7.59
CA GLY A 17 5.20 -3.45 -6.65
C GLY A 17 6.03 -4.70 -6.94
N LEU A 18 6.11 -5.12 -8.21
CA LEU A 18 6.89 -6.29 -8.63
C LEU A 18 8.40 -6.10 -8.44
N VAL A 19 8.93 -4.90 -8.76
CA VAL A 19 10.37 -4.61 -8.60
C VAL A 19 10.75 -4.65 -7.12
N ILE A 20 10.01 -3.96 -6.25
CA ILE A 20 10.31 -3.94 -4.81
C ILE A 20 10.10 -5.33 -4.20
N GLY A 21 9.06 -6.06 -4.63
CA GLY A 21 8.83 -7.45 -4.23
C GLY A 21 10.01 -8.36 -4.58
N THR A 22 10.53 -8.26 -5.80
CA THR A 22 11.68 -9.06 -6.26
C THR A 22 12.96 -8.73 -5.48
N ILE A 23 13.25 -7.44 -5.24
CA ILE A 23 14.40 -7.01 -4.44
C ILE A 23 14.30 -7.54 -3.00
N SER A 24 13.09 -7.50 -2.43
CA SER A 24 12.81 -8.04 -1.09
C SER A 24 13.00 -9.55 -1.02
N TYR A 25 12.60 -10.28 -2.07
CA TYR A 25 12.78 -11.72 -2.20
C TYR A 25 14.27 -12.11 -2.30
N ILE A 26 15.06 -11.38 -3.10
CA ILE A 26 16.52 -11.58 -3.16
C ILE A 26 17.13 -11.32 -1.78
N GLY A 27 16.69 -10.25 -1.09
CA GLY A 27 17.07 -9.96 0.28
C GLY A 27 16.76 -11.10 1.26
N PHE A 28 15.59 -11.72 1.13
CA PHE A 28 15.21 -12.90 1.90
C PHE A 28 16.12 -14.09 1.61
N LYS A 29 16.37 -14.42 0.34
CA LYS A 29 17.25 -15.53 -0.05
C LYS A 29 18.67 -15.37 0.52
N ASN A 30 19.16 -14.13 0.60
CA ASN A 30 20.51 -13.83 1.09
C ASN A 30 20.61 -13.71 2.62
N THR A 31 19.50 -13.38 3.32
CA THR A 31 19.52 -13.09 4.76
C THR A 31 18.81 -14.14 5.62
N GLY A 32 17.89 -14.92 5.03
CA GLY A 32 17.03 -15.86 5.74
C GLY A 32 16.02 -15.21 6.70
N SER A 33 15.89 -13.87 6.69
CA SER A 33 15.05 -13.15 7.65
C SER A 33 13.55 -13.29 7.34
N PRO A 34 12.72 -13.80 8.26
CA PRO A 34 11.27 -13.90 8.07
C PRO A 34 10.56 -12.55 7.85
N THR A 35 11.19 -11.41 8.20
CA THR A 35 10.63 -10.07 7.95
C THR A 35 10.67 -9.70 6.47
N LEU A 36 11.78 -9.98 5.77
CA LEU A 36 11.94 -9.66 4.35
C LEU A 36 11.02 -10.51 3.46
N PHE A 37 10.75 -11.75 3.88
CA PHE A 37 9.77 -12.60 3.21
C PHE A 37 8.34 -12.03 3.29
N ARG A 38 7.92 -11.57 4.47
CA ARG A 38 6.61 -10.92 4.66
C ARG A 38 6.48 -9.65 3.80
N ILE A 39 7.52 -8.83 3.76
CA ILE A 39 7.56 -7.61 2.94
C ILE A 39 7.50 -7.96 1.43
N SER A 40 8.18 -9.03 1.00
CA SER A 40 8.09 -9.52 -0.38
C SER A 40 6.66 -9.88 -0.76
N ILE A 41 5.98 -10.70 0.05
CA ILE A 41 4.57 -11.08 -0.18
C ILE A 41 3.68 -9.83 -0.21
N ALA A 42 3.95 -8.87 0.66
CA ALA A 42 3.20 -7.62 0.72
C ALA A 42 3.26 -6.84 -0.59
N PHE A 43 4.46 -6.61 -1.13
CA PHE A 43 4.66 -5.87 -2.37
C PHE A 43 4.15 -6.63 -3.61
N PHE A 44 4.26 -7.97 -3.63
CA PHE A 44 3.63 -8.78 -4.67
C PHE A 44 2.10 -8.68 -4.64
N ALA A 45 1.49 -8.75 -3.46
CA ALA A 45 0.03 -8.61 -3.32
C ALA A 45 -0.45 -7.21 -3.76
N ILE A 46 0.24 -6.14 -3.35
CA ILE A 46 -0.11 -4.78 -3.79
C ILE A 46 0.08 -4.62 -5.31
N GLY A 47 1.18 -5.13 -5.86
CA GLY A 47 1.45 -5.12 -7.29
C GLY A 47 0.36 -5.83 -8.08
N ILE A 48 0.00 -7.06 -7.69
CA ILE A 48 -1.10 -7.82 -8.30
C ILE A 48 -2.42 -7.06 -8.18
N GLY A 49 -2.71 -6.41 -7.04
CA GLY A 49 -3.89 -5.58 -6.88
C GLY A 49 -3.96 -4.41 -7.87
N PHE A 50 -2.85 -3.71 -8.11
CA PHE A 50 -2.74 -2.71 -9.18
C PHE A 50 -2.94 -3.32 -10.57
N GLY A 51 -2.39 -4.52 -10.82
CA GLY A 51 -2.60 -5.25 -12.07
C GLY A 51 -4.05 -5.63 -12.32
N ILE A 52 -4.78 -6.10 -11.31
CA ILE A 52 -6.20 -6.45 -11.40
C ILE A 52 -7.01 -5.20 -11.74
N LEU A 53 -6.74 -4.06 -11.08
CA LEU A 53 -7.39 -2.80 -11.40
C LEU A 53 -7.10 -2.35 -12.84
N ALA A 54 -5.84 -2.43 -13.29
CA ALA A 54 -5.47 -2.14 -14.68
C ALA A 54 -6.25 -3.01 -15.68
N THR A 55 -6.36 -4.32 -15.42
CA THR A 55 -7.14 -5.22 -16.28
C THR A 55 -8.64 -4.89 -16.26
N GLY A 56 -9.18 -4.43 -15.13
CA GLY A 56 -10.57 -4.00 -15.05
C GLY A 56 -10.85 -2.76 -15.90
N PHE A 57 -9.94 -1.78 -15.91
CA PHE A 57 -10.06 -0.61 -16.77
C PHE A 57 -9.87 -0.94 -18.26
N ILE A 58 -8.94 -1.84 -18.59
CA ILE A 58 -8.74 -2.31 -19.98
C ILE A 58 -9.99 -3.07 -20.46
N LEU A 59 -10.57 -3.94 -19.64
CA LEU A 59 -11.76 -4.70 -20.01
C LEU A 59 -13.00 -3.82 -20.19
N ASP A 60 -13.16 -2.78 -19.37
CA ASP A 60 -14.25 -1.81 -19.53
C ASP A 60 -14.09 -0.99 -20.82
N ASP A 61 -12.89 -0.48 -21.10
CA ASP A 61 -12.59 0.31 -22.31
C ASP A 61 -12.78 -0.48 -23.61
N PHE A 62 -12.39 -1.77 -23.63
CA PHE A 62 -12.45 -2.60 -24.83
C PHE A 62 -13.78 -3.32 -25.07
N ILE A 63 -14.46 -3.79 -24.01
CA ILE A 63 -15.60 -4.73 -24.15
C ILE A 63 -16.92 -4.09 -23.76
N PHE A 64 -16.98 -3.40 -22.62
CA PHE A 64 -18.26 -2.97 -22.04
C PHE A 64 -18.65 -1.54 -22.43
N LYS A 65 -17.68 -0.65 -22.71
CA LYS A 65 -17.90 0.78 -23.07
C LYS A 65 -18.87 1.49 -22.12
N THR A 66 -18.92 1.04 -20.86
CA THR A 66 -19.87 1.53 -19.86
C THR A 66 -19.37 2.78 -19.16
N GLY A 67 -18.06 3.06 -19.23
CA GLY A 67 -17.44 4.19 -18.55
C GLY A 67 -17.30 3.98 -17.05
N ASP A 68 -17.47 2.75 -16.56
CA ASP A 68 -17.39 2.36 -15.16
C ASP A 68 -16.84 0.93 -15.03
N ILE A 69 -15.82 0.75 -14.19
CA ILE A 69 -15.22 -0.56 -13.94
C ILE A 69 -16.22 -1.54 -13.33
N ASN A 70 -16.16 -2.82 -13.76
CA ASN A 70 -16.94 -3.88 -13.13
C ASN A 70 -16.56 -4.00 -11.64
N ARG A 71 -17.55 -3.78 -10.76
CA ARG A 71 -17.40 -3.81 -9.29
C ARG A 71 -16.78 -5.10 -8.76
N GLY A 72 -16.97 -6.24 -9.44
CA GLY A 72 -16.31 -7.49 -9.06
C GLY A 72 -14.79 -7.41 -9.20
N ILE A 73 -14.31 -6.81 -10.29
CA ILE A 73 -12.87 -6.66 -10.56
C ILE A 73 -12.26 -5.60 -9.64
N SER A 74 -12.95 -4.48 -9.41
CA SER A 74 -12.49 -3.45 -8.47
C SER A 74 -12.33 -4.00 -7.05
N THR A 75 -13.34 -4.75 -6.58
CA THR A 75 -13.31 -5.37 -5.25
C THR A 75 -12.15 -6.35 -5.11
N LEU A 76 -11.86 -7.16 -6.13
CA LEU A 76 -10.72 -8.09 -6.12
C LEU A 76 -9.37 -7.35 -6.09
N GLY A 77 -9.23 -6.28 -6.87
CA GLY A 77 -8.03 -5.45 -6.87
C GLY A 77 -7.78 -4.82 -5.50
N VAL A 78 -8.81 -4.22 -4.91
CA VAL A 78 -8.75 -3.62 -3.57
C VAL A 78 -8.48 -4.68 -2.50
N ALA A 79 -9.13 -5.85 -2.57
CA ALA A 79 -8.88 -6.94 -1.63
C ALA A 79 -7.43 -7.41 -1.67
N SER A 80 -6.85 -7.55 -2.86
CA SER A 80 -5.44 -7.91 -3.03
C SER A 80 -4.51 -6.86 -2.42
N GLN A 81 -4.80 -5.56 -2.62
CA GLN A 81 -4.06 -4.46 -1.98
C GLN A 81 -4.19 -4.51 -0.44
N THR A 82 -5.39 -4.74 0.10
CA THR A 82 -5.63 -4.87 1.54
C THR A 82 -4.80 -5.98 2.17
N VAL A 83 -4.72 -7.15 1.51
CA VAL A 83 -3.86 -8.26 1.97
C VAL A 83 -2.40 -7.80 2.02
N GLY A 84 -1.94 -7.09 1.00
CA GLY A 84 -0.59 -6.55 0.98
C GLY A 84 -0.32 -5.55 2.11
N TYR A 85 -1.22 -4.59 2.34
CA TYR A 85 -1.09 -3.62 3.43
C TYR A 85 -1.12 -4.27 4.81
N TRP A 86 -1.92 -5.33 4.98
CA TRP A 86 -1.91 -6.13 6.19
C TRP A 86 -0.52 -6.73 6.47
N PHE A 87 0.12 -7.30 5.45
CA PHE A 87 1.49 -7.82 5.60
C PHE A 87 2.52 -6.71 5.86
N ILE A 88 2.40 -5.52 5.25
CA ILE A 88 3.29 -4.39 5.56
C ILE A 88 3.13 -3.96 7.01
N ALA A 89 1.90 -3.72 7.47
CA ALA A 89 1.62 -3.32 8.83
C ALA A 89 2.13 -4.36 9.85
N PHE A 90 1.93 -5.64 9.57
CA PHE A 90 2.39 -6.74 10.42
C PHE A 90 3.93 -6.92 10.40
N SER A 91 4.60 -6.57 9.30
CA SER A 91 6.06 -6.66 9.18
C SER A 91 6.81 -5.66 10.06
N HIS A 92 6.21 -4.51 10.36
CA HIS A 92 6.80 -3.45 11.17
C HIS A 92 6.64 -3.63 12.69
N THR A 93 6.35 -4.86 13.14
CA THR A 93 6.28 -5.27 14.55
C THR A 93 5.28 -4.42 15.35
N ILE A 94 3.99 -4.64 15.06
CA ILE A 94 2.91 -4.27 15.98
C ILE A 94 3.10 -5.11 17.25
N LYS A 95 3.75 -4.57 18.28
CA LYS A 95 3.79 -5.25 19.60
C LYS A 95 2.45 -5.21 20.33
N THR A 96 1.48 -4.42 19.86
CA THR A 96 0.17 -4.36 20.53
C THR A 96 -0.93 -3.99 19.54
N PHE A 97 -1.81 -4.94 19.20
CA PHE A 97 -2.95 -4.75 18.30
C PHE A 97 -4.01 -3.75 18.80
N PHE A 98 -3.83 -3.17 20.00
CA PHE A 98 -4.73 -2.18 20.58
C PHE A 98 -3.97 -0.89 20.91
N PRO A 99 -4.50 0.28 20.51
CA PRO A 99 -3.89 1.58 20.80
C PRO A 99 -3.80 1.79 22.31
N LYS A 100 -2.59 2.02 22.83
CA LYS A 100 -2.35 2.31 24.25
C LYS A 100 -2.88 3.70 24.66
N SER A 101 -3.24 4.56 23.70
CA SER A 101 -3.68 5.95 23.90
C SER A 101 -5.09 6.22 23.36
N ARG A 102 -5.90 6.93 24.15
CA ARG A 102 -7.32 7.24 23.92
C ARG A 102 -7.58 8.11 22.68
N TYR A 103 -6.64 8.98 22.31
CA TYR A 103 -6.78 9.90 21.16
C TYR A 103 -6.58 9.18 19.82
N PHE A 104 -5.65 8.23 19.74
CA PHE A 104 -5.38 7.47 18.51
C PHE A 104 -6.47 6.46 18.16
N ARG A 105 -7.19 5.96 19.18
CA ARG A 105 -8.42 5.19 18.98
C ARG A 105 -9.53 6.02 18.33
N SER A 106 -9.52 7.34 18.47
CA SER A 106 -10.53 8.20 17.84
C SER A 106 -10.28 8.39 16.34
N ILE A 107 -9.03 8.69 15.95
CA ILE A 107 -8.66 8.97 14.54
C ILE A 107 -8.84 7.74 13.64
N GLY A 108 -8.52 6.54 14.14
CA GLY A 108 -8.70 5.29 13.38
C GLY A 108 -10.17 4.90 13.15
N VAL A 109 -11.12 5.40 13.94
CA VAL A 109 -12.55 5.02 13.79
C VAL A 109 -13.29 6.02 12.90
N ILE A 110 -12.69 7.16 12.56
CA ILE A 110 -13.30 8.18 11.69
C ILE A 110 -13.77 7.61 10.34
N PRO A 111 -12.98 6.81 9.60
CA PRO A 111 -13.45 6.21 8.35
C PRO A 111 -14.63 5.27 8.57
N LEU A 112 -14.71 4.59 9.72
CA LEU A 112 -15.79 3.64 10.02
C LEU A 112 -17.15 4.34 10.20
N PHE A 113 -17.18 5.61 10.58
CA PHE A 113 -18.42 6.37 10.81
C PHE A 113 -18.98 7.06 9.55
N PHE A 114 -18.17 7.23 8.50
CA PHE A 114 -18.61 7.83 7.24
C PHE A 114 -18.94 6.80 6.14
N VAL A 115 -18.68 5.51 6.39
CA VAL A 115 -18.91 4.46 5.41
C VAL A 115 -20.34 3.91 5.52
N SER A 116 -21.10 4.03 4.43
CA SER A 116 -22.27 3.17 4.22
C SER A 116 -21.75 1.75 3.97
N PHE A 117 -22.01 0.82 4.88
CA PHE A 117 -21.56 -0.59 4.87
C PHE A 117 -22.13 -1.43 3.70
N ASN A 118 -22.77 -0.80 2.72
CA ASN A 118 -23.45 -1.47 1.62
C ASN A 118 -22.48 -2.12 0.60
N TYR A 119 -21.17 -1.86 0.69
CA TYR A 119 -20.19 -2.36 -0.27
C TYR A 119 -18.92 -2.91 0.42
N ILE A 120 -18.53 -4.13 0.04
CA ILE A 120 -17.34 -4.83 0.57
C ILE A 120 -16.06 -4.04 0.30
N GLU A 121 -15.96 -3.38 -0.86
CA GLU A 121 -14.81 -2.55 -1.24
C GLU A 121 -14.54 -1.42 -0.23
N ASN A 122 -15.59 -0.76 0.25
CA ASN A 122 -15.48 0.34 1.21
C ASN A 122 -14.96 -0.16 2.57
N ILE A 123 -15.41 -1.34 2.99
CA ILE A 123 -14.93 -1.98 4.22
C ILE A 123 -13.44 -2.29 4.09
N LEU A 124 -13.01 -2.86 2.96
CA LEU A 124 -11.61 -3.21 2.71
C LEU A 124 -10.69 -1.98 2.66
N ARG A 125 -11.13 -0.89 2.00
CA ARG A 125 -10.39 0.39 1.99
C ARG A 125 -10.30 1.01 3.38
N ALA A 126 -11.38 0.98 4.16
CA ALA A 126 -11.38 1.46 5.54
C ALA A 126 -10.43 0.64 6.44
N VAL A 127 -10.46 -0.68 6.33
CA VAL A 127 -9.52 -1.57 7.05
C VAL A 127 -8.08 -1.27 6.64
N SER A 128 -7.82 -1.12 5.35
CA SER A 128 -6.50 -0.76 4.81
C SER A 128 -6.00 0.56 5.38
N PHE A 129 -6.85 1.59 5.38
CA PHE A 129 -6.53 2.89 5.94
C PHE A 129 -6.13 2.79 7.43
N ILE A 130 -6.91 2.07 8.23
CA ILE A 130 -6.65 1.92 9.67
C ILE A 130 -5.31 1.23 9.91
N LEU A 131 -5.04 0.14 9.18
CA LEU A 131 -3.79 -0.60 9.29
C LEU A 131 -2.57 0.26 8.90
N LEU A 132 -2.69 1.02 7.83
CA LEU A 132 -1.62 1.88 7.32
C LEU A 132 -1.35 3.08 8.23
N VAL A 133 -2.39 3.76 8.70
CA VAL A 133 -2.26 4.88 9.66
C VAL A 133 -1.63 4.40 10.96
N TYR A 134 -2.06 3.25 11.48
CA TYR A 134 -1.46 2.68 12.68
C TYR A 134 0.02 2.35 12.45
N GLY A 135 0.35 1.67 11.35
CA GLY A 135 1.73 1.37 10.99
C GLY A 135 2.59 2.63 10.83
N ALA A 136 2.04 3.69 10.23
CA ALA A 136 2.71 4.99 10.08
C ALA A 136 3.00 5.66 11.43
N ILE A 137 2.04 5.64 12.36
CA ILE A 137 2.20 6.22 13.70
C ILE A 137 3.25 5.45 14.49
N GLU A 138 3.18 4.12 14.51
CA GLU A 138 4.14 3.28 15.26
C GLU A 138 5.56 3.46 14.73
N THR A 139 5.72 3.50 13.40
CA THR A 139 7.01 3.75 12.77
C THR A 139 7.53 5.19 13.00
N LEU A 140 6.63 6.17 13.11
CA LEU A 140 6.99 7.54 13.47
C LEU A 140 7.43 7.66 14.94
N ILE A 141 6.76 6.98 15.87
CA ILE A 141 7.17 6.91 17.29
C ILE A 141 8.55 6.25 17.38
N SER A 142 8.76 5.14 16.67
CA SER A 142 10.06 4.47 16.57
C SER A 142 11.16 5.38 15.98
N TYR A 143 10.81 6.28 15.06
CA TYR A 143 11.74 7.30 14.57
C TYR A 143 12.09 8.35 15.63
N ILE A 144 11.12 8.82 16.42
CA ILE A 144 11.35 9.79 17.48
C ILE A 144 12.31 9.21 18.53
N GLU A 145 12.15 7.94 18.88
CA GLU A 145 13.00 7.24 19.85
C GLU A 145 14.36 6.85 19.28
N GLY A 146 14.41 6.31 18.05
CA GLY A 146 15.62 5.74 17.46
C GLY A 146 16.42 6.68 16.55
N ARG A 147 15.86 7.82 16.12
CA ARG A 147 16.45 8.84 15.21
C ARG A 147 17.01 8.28 13.89
N LYS A 148 16.61 7.09 13.45
CA LYS A 148 17.11 6.46 12.21
C LYS A 148 16.41 7.03 10.99
N LYS A 149 17.15 7.63 10.05
CA LYS A 149 16.58 8.16 8.80
C LYS A 149 15.76 7.14 8.00
N THR A 150 16.08 5.83 8.11
CA THR A 150 15.35 4.76 7.42
C THR A 150 13.92 4.57 7.91
N THR A 151 13.64 4.76 9.20
CA THR A 151 12.27 4.59 9.75
C THR A 151 11.36 5.76 9.38
N LEU A 152 11.93 6.94 9.14
CA LEU A 152 11.20 8.10 8.64
C LEU A 152 10.64 7.88 7.23
N PHE A 153 11.45 7.33 6.31
CA PHE A 153 10.99 7.02 4.94
C PHE A 153 9.87 5.97 4.94
N VAL A 154 9.91 5.01 5.87
CA VAL A 154 8.81 4.05 6.05
C VAL A 154 7.56 4.76 6.56
N ALA A 155 7.67 5.56 7.63
CA ALA A 155 6.52 6.26 8.22
C ALA A 155 5.82 7.18 7.21
N ILE A 156 6.60 7.94 6.43
CA ILE A 156 6.08 8.79 5.34
C ILE A 156 5.42 7.93 4.26
N GLY A 157 6.05 6.83 3.85
CA GLY A 157 5.51 5.93 2.83
C GLY A 157 4.18 5.28 3.25
N LEU A 158 4.08 4.81 4.49
CA LEU A 158 2.83 4.28 5.08
C LEU A 158 1.75 5.35 5.19
N GLY A 159 2.13 6.57 5.59
CA GLY A 159 1.22 7.72 5.64
C GLY A 159 0.65 8.08 4.25
N LEU A 160 1.50 8.10 3.23
CA LEU A 160 1.08 8.32 1.84
C LEU A 160 0.16 7.19 1.34
N LEU A 161 0.51 5.92 1.57
CA LEU A 161 -0.37 4.80 1.22
C LEU A 161 -1.74 4.92 1.89
N GLY A 162 -1.78 5.23 3.19
CA GLY A 162 -3.02 5.44 3.94
C GLY A 162 -3.84 6.60 3.36
N PHE A 163 -3.19 7.75 3.11
CA PHE A 163 -3.86 8.90 2.51
C PHE A 163 -4.37 8.62 1.10
N GLY A 164 -3.63 7.83 0.31
CA GLY A 164 -4.07 7.33 -0.99
C GLY A 164 -5.32 6.47 -0.90
N GLU A 165 -5.42 5.55 0.07
CA GLU A 165 -6.65 4.77 0.29
C GLU A 165 -7.83 5.64 0.71
N PHE A 166 -7.59 6.66 1.53
CA PHE A 166 -8.63 7.61 1.94
C PHE A 166 -9.19 8.40 0.75
N ILE A 167 -8.32 8.95 -0.11
CA ILE A 167 -8.74 9.64 -1.33
C ILE A 167 -9.45 8.67 -2.28
N GLY A 168 -8.95 7.44 -2.39
CA GLY A 168 -9.56 6.42 -3.23
C GLY A 168 -10.98 6.04 -2.78
N TRP A 169 -11.22 6.03 -1.46
CA TRP A 169 -12.58 5.91 -0.91
C TRP A 169 -13.44 7.12 -1.24
N TYR A 170 -12.92 8.34 -1.05
CA TYR A 170 -13.67 9.56 -1.36
C TYR A 170 -14.07 9.63 -2.84
N SER A 171 -13.18 9.21 -3.74
CA SER A 171 -13.46 9.11 -5.17
C SER A 171 -14.54 8.08 -5.52
N PHE A 172 -14.72 7.04 -4.71
CA PHE A 172 -15.81 6.09 -4.89
C PHE A 172 -17.17 6.68 -4.48
N VAL A 173 -17.18 7.56 -3.48
CA VAL A 173 -18.38 8.29 -3.05
C VAL A 173 -18.73 9.42 -4.04
N PHE A 174 -17.73 10.01 -4.69
CA PHE A 174 -17.88 11.07 -5.70
C PHE A 174 -17.13 10.73 -7.01
N PRO A 175 -17.75 9.88 -7.88
CA PRO A 175 -17.08 9.29 -9.05
C PRO A 175 -16.67 10.26 -10.18
N GLU A 176 -17.16 11.50 -10.21
CA GLU A 176 -16.84 12.47 -11.29
C GLU A 176 -15.63 13.37 -11.00
N THR A 177 -14.57 12.86 -10.38
CA THR A 177 -13.43 13.69 -9.98
C THR A 177 -12.07 13.08 -10.28
N ILE A 178 -11.10 13.92 -10.66
CA ILE A 178 -9.66 13.62 -10.84
C ILE A 178 -9.01 13.00 -9.56
N LEU A 179 -9.77 12.87 -8.46
CA LEU A 179 -9.33 12.35 -7.18
C LEU A 179 -8.84 10.90 -7.26
N TYR A 180 -9.38 10.07 -8.16
CA TYR A 180 -8.87 8.71 -8.33
C TYR A 180 -7.42 8.69 -8.86
N VAL A 181 -7.13 9.54 -9.85
CA VAL A 181 -5.77 9.73 -10.39
C VAL A 181 -4.81 10.20 -9.29
N PHE A 182 -5.23 11.17 -8.47
CA PHE A 182 -4.44 11.64 -7.33
C PHE A 182 -4.21 10.52 -6.30
N SER A 183 -5.21 9.70 -6.01
CA SER A 183 -5.09 8.54 -5.14
C SER A 183 -3.99 7.59 -5.63
N ILE A 184 -4.00 7.23 -6.91
CA ILE A 184 -2.99 6.31 -7.46
C ILE A 184 -1.59 6.92 -7.40
N LEU A 185 -1.42 8.18 -7.77
CA LEU A 185 -0.12 8.87 -7.69
C LEU A 185 0.45 8.87 -6.28
N ILE A 186 -0.39 9.18 -5.29
CA ILE A 186 0.00 9.18 -3.87
C ILE A 186 0.39 7.76 -3.42
N LYS A 187 -0.36 6.73 -3.84
CA LYS A 187 -0.03 5.34 -3.52
C LYS A 187 1.31 4.90 -4.13
N ILE A 188 1.58 5.26 -5.39
CA ILE A 188 2.87 4.99 -6.04
C ILE A 188 4.01 5.68 -5.28
N GLY A 189 3.84 6.96 -4.93
CA GLY A 189 4.81 7.69 -4.11
C GLY A 189 5.04 7.03 -2.75
N GLY A 190 3.98 6.54 -2.12
CA GLY A 190 4.04 5.77 -0.88
C GLY A 190 4.84 4.47 -1.03
N LEU A 191 4.57 3.68 -2.07
CA LEU A 191 5.32 2.45 -2.37
C LEU A 191 6.80 2.72 -2.58
N ILE A 192 7.15 3.75 -3.36
CA ILE A 192 8.55 4.13 -3.60
C ILE A 192 9.23 4.51 -2.28
N SER A 193 8.57 5.30 -1.42
CA SER A 193 9.12 5.71 -0.13
C SER A 193 9.38 4.53 0.80
N VAL A 194 8.48 3.54 0.86
CA VAL A 194 8.72 2.29 1.63
C VAL A 194 9.77 1.42 0.95
N GLY A 195 9.87 1.45 -0.38
CA GLY A 195 10.86 0.71 -1.17
C GLY A 195 12.31 1.13 -0.90
N ILE A 196 12.58 2.43 -0.69
CA ILE A 196 13.94 2.95 -0.44
C ILE A 196 14.66 2.23 0.72
N PRO A 197 14.10 2.16 1.95
CA PRO A 197 14.75 1.47 3.05
C PRO A 197 14.82 -0.05 2.83
N VAL A 198 13.81 -0.64 2.19
CA VAL A 198 13.77 -2.08 1.88
C VAL A 198 14.89 -2.47 0.92
N SER A 199 15.14 -1.67 -0.12
CA SER A 199 16.22 -1.91 -1.07
C SER A 199 17.60 -1.77 -0.45
N LYS A 200 17.79 -0.93 0.58
CA LYS A 200 19.11 -0.74 1.22
C LYS A 200 19.55 -1.90 2.12
N ILE A 201 18.62 -2.69 2.63
CA ILE A 201 18.92 -3.80 3.57
C ILE A 201 19.69 -4.94 2.86
N PRO A 202 19.28 -5.42 1.67
CA PRO A 202 20.05 -6.41 0.90
C PRO A 202 21.45 -5.94 0.50
N PHE A 203 21.60 -4.69 0.03
CA PHE A 203 22.89 -4.20 -0.48
C PHE A 203 23.94 -3.97 0.61
N ARG A 204 23.54 -3.74 1.86
CA ARG A 204 24.51 -3.51 2.94
C ARG A 204 25.34 -4.75 3.28
N LYS A 205 24.87 -5.96 2.96
CA LYS A 205 25.62 -7.21 3.21
C LYS A 205 26.52 -7.62 2.04
N ILE A 206 26.23 -7.19 0.81
CA ILE A 206 27.10 -7.45 -0.36
C ILE A 206 28.47 -6.75 -0.19
N SER A 207 28.52 -5.66 0.58
CA SER A 207 29.76 -4.95 0.93
C SER A 207 30.59 -5.58 2.06
N PHE A 208 30.13 -6.66 2.71
CA PHE A 208 30.87 -7.29 3.83
C PHE A 208 31.54 -8.62 3.48
N ASP A 209 31.69 -8.93 2.18
CA ASP A 209 32.59 -9.97 1.68
C ASP A 209 33.84 -9.37 0.99
N GLU A 210 34.35 -8.24 1.49
CA GLU A 210 35.76 -7.87 1.34
C GLU A 210 36.56 -8.51 2.49
N ASN A 211 36.71 -9.82 2.45
CA ASN A 211 37.80 -10.56 3.10
C ASN A 211 38.02 -11.87 2.32
N LEU A 212 38.60 -11.70 1.14
CA LEU A 212 39.41 -12.68 0.44
C LEU A 212 40.80 -12.06 0.26
#